data_AF-A0AAN5C5V6-F1
#
_entry.id   AF-A0AAN5C5V6-F1
#
_cell.length_a   1.000
_cell.length_b   1.000
_cell.length_c   1.000
_cell.angle_alpha   90.00
_cell.angle_beta   90.00
_cell.angle_gamma   90.00
#
_symmetry.space_group_name_H-M   'P 1'
#
loop_
_entity.id
_entity.type
_entity.pdbx_description
1 polymer ?
#
loop_
_entity_poly.entity_id
_entity_poly.type
_entity_poly.pdbx_seq_one_letter_code
_entity_poly.pdbx_strand_id
1 'polypeptide(L)'
;MILTSLSREYVKITVDYPLAAAKAFSGLSDSFNFVYVSGEGVCPTYRTTSSFIFGQLTRTQATQEPGRFTPYYGRIKGECEAALIELSKKYPSLKPYSVRPAFVDAAYDPPTLASVMQRPDFTVGKRLLFGTFGPIIRQLYSKGVSPTKDLGRFLTDLAKGNGQPLTGEGVSGNGWIISNAAFRREAGL
;
A
#
# COMPACT_ATOMS: atom_id res chain seq x y z
N MET A 1 -4.40 -26.15 12.94
CA MET A 1 -4.80 -25.07 13.88
C MET A 1 -3.82 -23.87 13.91
N ILE A 2 -2.52 -24.05 13.62
CA ILE A 2 -1.52 -22.95 13.65
C ILE A 2 -1.62 -22.01 12.43
N LEU A 3 -1.80 -22.55 11.21
CA LEU A 3 -1.91 -21.76 9.98
C LEU A 3 -3.09 -20.76 9.99
N THR A 4 -4.21 -21.13 10.60
CA THR A 4 -5.40 -20.27 10.76
C THR A 4 -5.19 -19.14 11.77
N SER A 5 -4.28 -19.31 12.73
CA SER A 5 -3.96 -18.26 13.71
C SER A 5 -3.04 -17.18 13.13
N LEU A 6 -2.02 -17.59 12.37
CA LEU A 6 -1.07 -16.68 11.70
C LEU A 6 -1.75 -15.84 10.63
N SER A 7 -2.70 -16.41 9.87
CA SER A 7 -3.48 -15.65 8.90
C SER A 7 -4.33 -14.58 9.57
N ARG A 8 -4.95 -14.89 10.72
CA ARG A 8 -5.79 -13.96 11.48
C ARG A 8 -4.98 -12.81 12.07
N GLU A 9 -3.81 -13.12 12.61
CA GLU A 9 -2.89 -12.11 13.15
C GLU A 9 -2.39 -11.17 12.05
N TYR A 10 -2.09 -11.69 10.86
CA TYR A 10 -1.74 -10.87 9.71
C TYR A 10 -2.87 -9.91 9.32
N VAL A 11 -4.12 -10.39 9.22
CA VAL A 11 -5.30 -9.52 8.97
C VAL A 11 -5.43 -8.45 10.04
N LYS A 12 -5.28 -8.83 11.32
CA LYS A 12 -5.38 -7.89 12.43
C LYS A 12 -4.38 -6.74 12.31
N ILE A 13 -3.13 -7.06 11.99
CA ILE A 13 -2.04 -6.08 11.87
C ILE A 13 -2.21 -5.22 10.61
N THR A 14 -2.67 -5.80 9.50
CA THR A 14 -2.65 -5.12 8.19
C THR A 14 -4.00 -4.50 7.77
N VAL A 15 -5.09 -4.82 8.48
CA VAL A 15 -6.45 -4.25 8.28
C VAL A 15 -6.98 -3.61 9.55
N ASP A 16 -7.14 -4.38 10.63
CA ASP A 16 -7.87 -3.91 11.82
C ASP A 16 -7.15 -2.74 12.52
N TYR A 17 -5.84 -2.86 12.74
CA TYR A 17 -5.05 -1.80 13.38
C TYR A 17 -5.02 -0.50 12.56
N PRO A 18 -4.73 -0.51 11.24
CA PRO A 18 -4.83 0.69 10.43
C PRO A 18 -6.21 1.35 10.45
N LEU A 19 -7.29 0.57 10.36
CA LEU A 19 -8.65 1.13 10.37
C LEU A 19 -9.01 1.74 11.73
N ALA A 20 -8.63 1.07 12.83
CA ALA A 20 -8.84 1.59 14.16
C ALA A 20 -8.05 2.89 14.38
N ALA A 21 -6.80 2.95 13.93
CA ALA A 21 -5.95 4.13 14.01
C ALA A 21 -6.52 5.28 13.16
N ALA A 22 -6.85 5.03 11.89
CA ALA A 22 -7.45 6.02 11.00
C ALA A 22 -8.75 6.59 11.56
N LYS A 23 -9.58 5.74 12.18
CA LYS A 23 -10.82 6.18 12.85
C LYS A 23 -10.54 6.99 14.11
N ALA A 24 -9.55 6.62 14.92
CA ALA A 24 -9.21 7.36 16.13
C ALA A 24 -8.63 8.74 15.78
N PHE A 25 -7.83 8.81 14.72
CA PHE A 25 -7.15 10.04 14.32
C PHE A 25 -7.98 10.97 13.44
N SER A 26 -9.12 10.52 12.91
CA SER A 26 -10.00 11.37 12.11
C SER A 26 -10.56 12.57 12.88
N GLY A 27 -10.58 12.53 14.22
CA GLY A 27 -11.00 13.64 15.07
C GLY A 27 -9.87 14.58 15.53
N LEU A 28 -8.61 14.33 15.16
CA LEU A 28 -7.47 15.13 15.63
C LEU A 28 -7.30 16.47 14.92
N SER A 29 -7.77 16.58 13.69
CA SER A 29 -7.66 17.79 12.87
C SER A 29 -8.78 17.86 11.85
N ASP A 30 -9.02 19.07 11.31
CA ASP A 30 -10.02 19.30 10.25
C ASP A 30 -9.64 18.57 8.94
N SER A 31 -8.34 18.33 8.74
CA SER A 31 -7.80 17.49 7.67
C SER A 31 -6.66 16.65 8.23
N PHE A 32 -6.83 15.33 8.24
CA PHE A 32 -5.86 14.36 8.74
C PHE A 32 -5.42 13.43 7.61
N ASN A 33 -4.16 13.55 7.19
CA ASN A 33 -3.58 12.70 6.17
C ASN A 33 -3.13 11.37 6.77
N PHE A 34 -3.84 10.30 6.41
CA PHE A 34 -3.49 8.95 6.81
C PHE A 34 -2.79 8.25 5.65
N VAL A 35 -1.49 8.00 5.78
CA VAL A 35 -0.67 7.36 4.75
C VAL A 35 -0.47 5.88 5.08
N TYR A 36 -1.00 5.01 4.23
CA TYR A 36 -0.91 3.56 4.32
C TYR A 36 0.05 3.01 3.26
N VAL A 37 1.00 2.16 3.67
CA VAL A 37 1.93 1.50 2.74
C VAL A 37 1.37 0.14 2.33
N SER A 38 0.90 0.08 1.09
CA SER A 38 0.34 -1.09 0.44
C SER A 38 1.40 -1.84 -0.38
N GLY A 39 0.98 -2.74 -1.27
CA GLY A 39 1.85 -3.49 -2.19
C GLY A 39 1.44 -3.28 -3.65
N GLU A 40 2.39 -3.40 -4.57
CA GLU A 40 2.06 -3.43 -6.00
C GLU A 40 1.40 -4.77 -6.37
N GLY A 41 0.44 -4.75 -7.31
CA GLY A 41 -0.37 -5.94 -7.62
C GLY A 41 -1.44 -6.29 -6.56
N VAL A 42 -1.78 -5.34 -5.70
CA VAL A 42 -2.87 -5.44 -4.72
C VAL A 42 -4.23 -5.31 -5.42
N CYS A 43 -5.11 -6.29 -5.18
CA CYS A 43 -6.49 -6.29 -5.64
C CYS A 43 -7.44 -6.16 -4.45
N PRO A 44 -8.26 -5.11 -4.36
CA PRO A 44 -9.30 -5.04 -3.34
C PRO A 44 -10.37 -6.10 -3.62
N THR A 45 -10.63 -6.99 -2.66
CA THR A 45 -11.83 -7.81 -2.72
C THR A 45 -13.01 -6.92 -2.37
N TYR A 46 -13.85 -6.55 -3.35
CA TYR A 46 -15.17 -6.03 -3.03
C TYR A 46 -15.99 -7.19 -2.46
N ARG A 47 -16.07 -7.29 -1.13
CA ARG A 47 -17.09 -8.13 -0.50
C ARG A 47 -18.40 -7.35 -0.62
N THR A 48 -19.07 -7.49 -1.77
CA THR A 48 -20.52 -7.26 -1.82
C THR A 48 -21.08 -8.12 -0.70
N THR A 49 -21.54 -7.53 0.39
CA THR A 49 -22.56 -8.21 1.19
C THR A 49 -23.69 -8.43 0.20
N SER A 50 -23.87 -9.68 -0.21
CA SER A 50 -25.00 -10.12 -0.99
C SER A 50 -26.26 -9.91 -0.16
N SER A 51 -26.74 -8.68 -0.15
CA SER A 51 -28.15 -8.37 0.04
C SER A 51 -28.71 -8.24 -1.38
N PHE A 52 -29.20 -9.36 -1.90
CA PHE A 52 -30.03 -9.41 -3.09
C PHE A 52 -31.36 -8.71 -2.76
N ILE A 53 -31.45 -7.40 -2.91
CA ILE A 53 -32.71 -6.66 -2.93
C ILE A 53 -32.62 -5.59 -4.01
N PHE A 54 -33.35 -5.83 -5.12
CA PHE A 54 -33.67 -4.90 -6.23
C PHE A 54 -32.53 -4.40 -7.15
N GLY A 55 -32.14 -5.27 -8.09
CA GLY A 55 -32.15 -4.97 -9.53
C GLY A 55 -31.75 -3.58 -10.03
N GLN A 56 -30.50 -3.15 -9.85
CA GLN A 56 -29.80 -2.33 -10.85
C GLN A 56 -28.29 -2.36 -10.60
N LEU A 57 -27.55 -3.03 -11.48
CA LEU A 57 -26.09 -3.10 -11.45
C LEU A 57 -25.53 -1.86 -12.15
N THR A 58 -25.21 -0.81 -11.40
CA THR A 58 -24.42 0.31 -11.89
C THR A 58 -22.96 -0.13 -12.00
N ARG A 59 -22.53 -0.45 -13.22
CA ARG A 59 -21.16 -0.78 -13.57
C ARG A 59 -20.37 0.51 -13.84
N THR A 60 -19.57 0.95 -12.87
CA THR A 60 -18.45 1.89 -13.09
C THR A 60 -17.13 1.22 -12.71
N GLN A 61 -16.10 1.51 -13.50
CA GLN A 61 -14.94 0.68 -13.76
C GLN A 61 -13.89 0.63 -12.62
N ALA A 62 -13.47 -0.59 -12.26
CA ALA A 62 -12.09 -1.08 -12.17
C ALA A 62 -12.12 -2.49 -11.53
N THR A 63 -12.66 -3.46 -12.26
CA THR A 63 -12.79 -4.85 -11.79
C THR A 63 -11.45 -5.58 -11.95
N GLN A 64 -10.81 -5.94 -10.84
CA GLN A 64 -9.68 -6.87 -10.81
C GLN A 64 -10.03 -7.97 -9.79
N GLU A 65 -10.63 -9.06 -10.27
CA GLU A 65 -10.88 -10.24 -9.43
C GLU A 65 -9.54 -10.80 -8.94
N PRO A 66 -9.41 -11.23 -7.68
CA PRO A 66 -8.20 -11.90 -7.22
C PRO A 66 -7.98 -13.19 -8.03
N GLY A 67 -7.03 -13.18 -8.96
CA GLY A 67 -6.64 -14.39 -9.67
C GLY A 67 -6.01 -15.43 -8.72
N ARG A 68 -5.99 -16.70 -9.13
CA ARG A 68 -5.35 -17.83 -8.38
C ARG A 68 -3.88 -17.60 -7.98
N PHE A 69 -3.23 -16.62 -8.61
CA PHE A 69 -1.83 -16.25 -8.39
C PHE A 69 -1.65 -14.96 -7.56
N THR A 70 -2.74 -14.33 -7.10
CA THR A 70 -2.63 -13.18 -6.21
C THR A 70 -2.14 -13.67 -4.85
N PRO A 71 -0.95 -13.25 -4.39
CA PRO A 71 -0.46 -13.70 -3.11
C PRO A 71 -1.38 -13.20 -1.99
N TYR A 72 -1.56 -14.00 -0.92
CA TYR A 72 -2.47 -13.70 0.19
C TYR A 72 -2.32 -12.28 0.75
N TYR A 73 -1.08 -11.78 0.82
CA TYR A 73 -0.80 -10.42 1.28
C TYR A 73 -1.42 -9.33 0.39
N GLY A 74 -1.51 -9.56 -0.92
CA GLY A 74 -2.03 -8.61 -1.89
C GLY A 74 -3.53 -8.39 -1.71
N ARG A 75 -4.25 -9.46 -1.39
CA ARG A 75 -5.68 -9.41 -1.11
C ARG A 75 -6.00 -8.61 0.16
N ILE A 76 -5.32 -8.95 1.27
CA ILE A 76 -5.57 -8.34 2.57
C ILE A 76 -5.24 -6.84 2.57
N LYS A 77 -4.13 -6.45 1.95
CA LYS A 77 -3.77 -5.03 1.80
C LYS A 77 -4.79 -4.27 0.96
N GLY A 78 -5.34 -4.87 -0.10
CA GLY A 78 -6.38 -4.25 -0.92
C GLY A 78 -7.70 -4.08 -0.19
N GLU A 79 -8.07 -5.07 0.64
CA GLU A 79 -9.23 -4.95 1.54
C GLU A 79 -9.07 -3.78 2.51
N CYS A 80 -7.86 -3.53 3.02
CA CYS A 80 -7.57 -2.36 3.84
C CYS A 80 -7.72 -1.04 3.06
N GLU A 81 -7.17 -0.95 1.84
CA GLU A 81 -7.31 0.24 0.99
C GLU A 81 -8.78 0.61 0.74
N ALA A 82 -9.59 -0.37 0.37
CA ALA A 82 -11.02 -0.17 0.16
C ALA A 82 -11.72 0.27 1.45
N ALA A 83 -11.42 -0.37 2.57
CA ALA A 83 -12.01 -0.03 3.86
C ALA A 83 -11.62 1.38 4.34
N LEU A 84 -10.40 1.83 4.06
CA LEU A 84 -9.95 3.19 4.38
C LEU A 84 -10.68 4.24 3.54
N ILE A 85 -10.92 3.96 2.25
CA ILE A 85 -11.71 4.83 1.37
C ILE A 85 -13.19 4.89 1.83
N GLU A 86 -13.78 3.76 2.24
CA GLU A 86 -15.13 3.79 2.82
C GLU A 86 -15.17 4.56 4.15
N LEU A 87 -14.12 4.42 4.97
CA LEU A 87 -14.01 5.14 6.23
C LEU A 87 -13.94 6.67 6.02
N SER A 88 -13.23 7.15 5.00
CA SER A 88 -13.15 8.59 4.72
C SER A 88 -14.47 9.18 4.25
N LYS A 89 -15.38 8.39 3.67
CA LYS A 89 -16.75 8.86 3.37
C LYS A 89 -17.53 9.16 4.65
N LYS A 90 -17.27 8.40 5.72
CA LYS A 90 -17.89 8.61 7.03
C LYS A 90 -17.22 9.74 7.82
N TYR A 91 -15.92 9.93 7.62
CA TYR A 91 -15.12 10.96 8.29
C TYR A 91 -14.44 11.85 7.25
N PRO A 92 -15.08 12.95 6.81
CA PRO A 92 -14.54 13.80 5.74
C PRO A 92 -13.18 14.44 6.05
N SER A 93 -12.84 14.57 7.33
CA SER A 93 -11.53 15.02 7.80
C SER A 93 -10.41 14.03 7.47
N LEU A 94 -10.72 12.73 7.36
CA LEU A 94 -9.74 11.68 7.06
C LEU A 94 -9.41 11.66 5.56
N LYS A 95 -8.12 11.77 5.23
CA LYS A 95 -7.58 11.68 3.87
C LYS A 95 -6.75 10.40 3.71
N PRO A 96 -7.31 9.31 3.16
CA PRO A 96 -6.74 7.97 3.25
C PRO A 96 -5.80 7.63 2.08
N TYR A 97 -4.59 8.17 2.06
CA TYR A 97 -3.63 7.81 1.01
C TYR A 97 -3.09 6.39 1.17
N SER A 98 -3.07 5.63 0.08
CA SER A 98 -2.52 4.28 -0.01
C SER A 98 -1.46 4.21 -1.09
N VAL A 99 -0.20 3.95 -0.73
CA VAL A 99 0.95 3.96 -1.65
C VAL A 99 1.44 2.54 -1.92
N ARG A 100 1.71 2.21 -3.19
CA ARG A 100 2.15 0.88 -3.65
C ARG A 100 3.59 0.94 -4.18
N PRO A 101 4.62 0.82 -3.32
CA PRO A 101 6.02 1.03 -3.72
C PRO A 101 6.70 -0.16 -4.43
N ALA A 102 5.98 -1.16 -4.92
CA ALA A 102 6.54 -2.36 -5.56
C ALA A 102 7.82 -2.90 -4.87
N PHE A 103 8.99 -2.80 -5.52
CA PHE A 103 10.26 -3.28 -4.96
C PHE A 103 10.99 -2.17 -4.18
N VAL A 104 10.93 -2.24 -2.85
CA VAL A 104 11.64 -1.30 -1.97
C VAL A 104 13.13 -1.63 -1.91
N ASP A 105 13.98 -0.67 -2.30
CA ASP A 105 15.42 -0.84 -2.33
C ASP A 105 16.13 0.12 -1.35
N ALA A 106 16.89 -0.45 -0.43
CA ALA A 106 17.64 0.28 0.60
C ALA A 106 19.12 0.46 0.24
N ALA A 107 19.59 -0.04 -0.92
CA ALA A 107 21.03 -0.10 -1.18
C ALA A 107 21.74 1.25 -1.25
N TYR A 108 21.04 2.30 -1.65
CA TYR A 108 21.59 3.67 -1.70
C TYR A 108 21.27 4.49 -0.44
N ASP A 109 20.80 3.84 0.64
CA ASP A 109 20.44 4.47 1.91
C ASP A 109 21.11 3.72 3.09
N PRO A 110 22.38 4.04 3.42
CA PRO A 110 23.17 3.29 4.39
C PRO A 110 22.53 3.12 5.79
N PRO A 111 21.87 4.14 6.38
CA PRO A 111 21.14 3.98 7.65
C PRO A 111 20.00 2.94 7.59
N THR A 112 19.20 2.99 6.52
CA THR A 112 18.10 2.04 6.32
C THR A 112 18.64 0.66 6.00
N LEU A 113 19.69 0.55 5.19
CA LEU A 113 20.34 -0.71 4.87
C LEU A 113 20.87 -1.39 6.14
N ALA A 114 21.53 -0.66 7.04
CA ALA A 114 21.99 -1.18 8.32
C ALA A 114 20.83 -1.76 9.14
N SER A 115 19.70 -1.05 9.20
CA SER A 115 18.50 -1.50 9.91
C SER A 115 17.87 -2.75 9.28
N VAL A 116 17.88 -2.85 7.95
CA VAL A 116 17.41 -4.04 7.22
C VAL A 116 18.32 -5.23 7.49
N MET A 117 19.64 -5.01 7.52
CA MET A 117 20.63 -6.06 7.75
C MET A 117 20.60 -6.63 9.17
N GLN A 118 20.12 -5.86 10.14
CA GLN A 118 19.97 -6.31 11.53
C GLN A 118 18.71 -7.16 11.77
N ARG A 119 17.82 -7.30 10.79
CA ARG A 119 16.59 -8.07 10.98
C ARG A 119 16.89 -9.57 11.12
N PRO A 120 16.20 -10.28 12.02
CA PRO A 120 16.41 -11.72 12.22
C PRO A 120 16.07 -12.55 10.98
N ASP A 121 15.25 -12.01 10.06
CA ASP A 121 14.88 -12.66 8.80
C ASP A 121 15.83 -12.32 7.63
N PHE A 122 16.82 -11.45 7.84
CA PHE A 122 17.83 -11.08 6.83
C PHE A 122 18.97 -12.10 6.81
N THR A 123 18.64 -13.31 6.34
CA THR A 123 19.57 -14.43 6.30
C THR A 123 20.73 -14.22 5.31
N VAL A 124 21.81 -14.98 5.48
CA VAL A 124 22.97 -14.98 4.55
C VAL A 124 22.53 -15.23 3.11
N GLY A 125 21.51 -16.07 2.89
CA GLY A 125 20.91 -16.31 1.58
C GLY A 125 20.27 -15.05 0.97
N LYS A 126 19.49 -14.28 1.75
CA LYS A 126 18.96 -12.99 1.30
C LYS A 126 20.07 -11.98 1.03
N ARG A 127 21.11 -11.94 1.87
CA ARG A 127 22.28 -11.06 1.67
C ARG A 127 22.99 -11.36 0.35
N LEU A 128 23.16 -12.64 0.01
CA LEU A 128 23.76 -13.06 -1.26
C LEU A 128 22.83 -12.71 -2.44
N LEU A 129 21.53 -13.03 -2.33
CA LEU A 129 20.51 -12.71 -3.34
C LEU A 129 20.44 -11.21 -3.66
N PHE A 130 20.32 -10.34 -2.65
CA PHE A 130 20.28 -8.89 -2.86
C PHE A 130 21.64 -8.32 -3.31
N GLY A 131 22.76 -8.94 -2.92
CA GLY A 131 24.09 -8.54 -3.36
C GLY A 131 24.37 -8.88 -4.83
N THR A 132 23.90 -10.03 -5.33
CA THR A 132 24.17 -10.51 -6.70
C THR A 132 23.06 -10.14 -7.69
N PHE A 133 21.78 -10.31 -7.30
CA PHE A 133 20.64 -9.98 -8.16
C PHE A 133 20.15 -8.55 -8.00
N GLY A 134 20.48 -7.85 -6.90
CA GLY A 134 20.08 -6.46 -6.70
C GLY A 134 20.53 -5.53 -7.84
N PRO A 135 21.82 -5.55 -8.25
CA PRO A 135 22.29 -4.77 -9.41
C PRO A 135 21.56 -5.13 -10.71
N ILE A 136 21.26 -6.42 -10.92
CA ILE A 136 20.56 -6.91 -12.11
C ILE A 136 19.10 -6.44 -12.12
N ILE A 137 18.40 -6.51 -10.99
CA ILE A 137 17.02 -6.01 -10.85
C ILE A 137 16.98 -4.49 -11.04
N ARG A 138 17.95 -3.74 -10.51
CA ARG A 138 18.06 -2.30 -10.75
C ARG A 138 18.25 -1.98 -12.22
N GLN A 139 19.01 -2.80 -12.94
CA GLN A 139 19.33 -2.57 -14.35
C GLN A 139 18.20 -3.01 -15.29
N LEU A 140 17.55 -4.15 -15.02
CA LEU A 140 16.53 -4.74 -15.88
C LEU A 140 15.09 -4.37 -15.49
N TYR A 141 14.87 -3.96 -14.24
CA TYR A 141 13.54 -3.60 -13.70
C TYR A 141 13.56 -2.25 -12.96
N SER A 142 14.36 -1.30 -13.44
CA SER A 142 14.48 0.06 -12.88
C SER A 142 13.14 0.75 -12.66
N LYS A 143 12.15 0.51 -13.53
CA LYS A 143 10.82 1.10 -13.50
C LYS A 143 9.92 0.61 -12.35
N GLY A 144 10.26 -0.48 -11.68
CA GLY A 144 9.51 -0.99 -10.53
C GLY A 144 10.28 -0.93 -9.20
N VAL A 145 11.47 -0.34 -9.20
CA VAL A 145 12.27 -0.12 -7.99
C VAL A 145 11.85 1.20 -7.34
N SER A 146 11.58 1.16 -6.04
CA SER A 146 11.34 2.33 -5.19
C SER A 146 12.51 2.50 -4.22
N PRO A 147 13.44 3.45 -4.49
CA PRO A 147 14.52 3.76 -3.57
C PRO A 147 13.96 4.26 -2.23
N THR A 148 14.51 3.79 -1.12
CA THR A 148 13.94 4.07 0.21
C THR A 148 14.02 5.55 0.59
N LYS A 149 15.03 6.27 0.11
CA LYS A 149 15.17 7.72 0.35
C LYS A 149 14.06 8.52 -0.32
N ASP A 150 13.81 8.26 -1.59
CA ASP A 150 12.75 8.93 -2.36
C ASP A 150 11.36 8.51 -1.87
N LEU A 151 11.18 7.23 -1.54
CA LEU A 151 9.95 6.72 -0.96
C LEU A 151 9.65 7.37 0.40
N GLY A 152 10.63 7.41 1.30
CA GLY A 152 10.49 8.02 2.61
C GLY A 152 10.17 9.50 2.53
N ARG A 153 10.83 10.22 1.62
CA ARG A 153 10.51 11.62 1.32
C ARG A 153 9.07 11.77 0.82
N PHE A 154 8.68 10.99 -0.20
CA PHE A 154 7.33 11.06 -0.77
C PHE A 154 6.24 10.77 0.27
N LEU A 155 6.41 9.73 1.09
CA LEU A 155 5.45 9.40 2.16
C LEU A 155 5.33 10.53 3.19
N THR A 156 6.45 11.17 3.52
CA THR A 156 6.49 12.31 4.44
C THR A 156 5.81 13.54 3.85
N ASP A 157 6.10 13.84 2.58
CA ASP A 157 5.48 14.97 1.86
C ASP A 157 3.97 14.75 1.72
N LEU A 158 3.53 13.52 1.48
CA LEU A 158 2.11 13.15 1.44
C LEU A 158 1.43 13.31 2.80
N ALA A 159 2.09 12.88 3.89
CA ALA A 159 1.57 13.04 5.24
C ALA A 159 1.45 14.53 5.65
N LYS A 160 2.40 15.37 5.23
CA LYS A 160 2.40 16.81 5.50
C LYS A 160 1.56 17.64 4.51
N GLY A 161 1.10 17.02 3.43
CA GLY A 161 0.49 17.70 2.29
C GLY A 161 -0.86 18.34 2.59
N ASN A 162 -1.42 18.96 1.57
CA ASN A 162 -2.72 19.66 1.64
C ASN A 162 -3.95 18.73 1.74
N GLY A 163 -3.76 17.40 1.74
CA GLY A 163 -4.85 16.43 1.86
C GLY A 163 -5.74 16.33 0.62
N GLN A 164 -5.29 16.83 -0.54
CA GLN A 164 -6.02 16.73 -1.79
C GLN A 164 -5.80 15.39 -2.49
N PRO A 165 -6.83 14.79 -3.09
CA PRO A 165 -6.67 13.58 -3.89
C PRO A 165 -5.72 13.83 -5.05
N LEU A 166 -4.84 12.86 -5.31
CA LEU A 166 -3.90 12.95 -6.43
C LEU A 166 -4.62 12.62 -7.74
N THR A 167 -4.08 13.13 -8.85
CA THR A 167 -4.61 12.90 -10.19
C THR A 167 -3.50 12.46 -11.13
N GLY A 168 -3.88 11.90 -12.28
CA GLY A 168 -2.95 11.45 -13.31
C GLY A 168 -2.76 9.94 -13.38
N GLU A 169 -1.91 9.53 -14.32
CA GLU A 169 -1.68 8.11 -14.61
C GLU A 169 -1.16 7.35 -13.38
N GLY A 170 -1.66 6.13 -13.16
CA GLY A 170 -1.27 5.31 -12.01
C GLY A 170 -1.94 5.70 -10.68
N VAL A 171 -2.81 6.70 -10.66
CA VAL A 171 -3.64 7.03 -9.50
C VAL A 171 -5.03 6.40 -9.65
N SER A 172 -5.54 5.77 -8.60
CA SER A 172 -6.83 5.07 -8.58
C SER A 172 -7.56 5.30 -7.25
N GLY A 173 -8.75 4.71 -7.08
CA GLY A 173 -9.53 4.84 -5.84
C GLY A 173 -9.92 6.30 -5.53
N ASN A 174 -10.37 7.05 -6.53
CA ASN A 174 -10.72 8.48 -6.42
C ASN A 174 -9.56 9.39 -5.96
N GLY A 175 -8.33 9.04 -6.31
CA GLY A 175 -7.14 9.85 -5.98
C GLY A 175 -6.40 9.43 -4.72
N TRP A 176 -6.89 8.39 -4.04
CA TRP A 176 -6.35 7.89 -2.77
C TRP A 176 -5.34 6.76 -2.93
N ILE A 177 -5.34 6.03 -4.05
CA ILE A 177 -4.44 4.91 -4.29
C ILE A 177 -3.37 5.33 -5.30
N ILE A 178 -2.11 5.29 -4.88
CA ILE A 178 -0.92 5.69 -5.65
C ILE A 178 -0.15 4.43 -6.04
N SER A 179 -0.10 4.11 -7.34
CA SER A 179 0.75 3.03 -7.86
C SER A 179 2.23 3.38 -7.83
N ASN A 180 3.10 2.40 -8.06
CA ASN A 180 4.53 2.65 -8.21
C ASN A 180 4.83 3.69 -9.29
N ALA A 181 4.14 3.61 -10.44
CA ALA A 181 4.32 4.56 -11.54
C ALA A 181 3.98 6.00 -11.14
N ALA A 182 2.89 6.19 -10.40
CA ALA A 182 2.51 7.51 -9.89
C ALA A 182 3.53 8.03 -8.87
N PHE A 183 3.93 7.19 -7.90
CA PHE A 183 4.98 7.53 -6.94
C PHE A 183 6.26 7.99 -7.64
N ARG A 184 6.75 7.23 -8.61
CA ARG A 184 7.99 7.53 -9.33
C ARG A 184 7.92 8.86 -10.07
N ARG A 185 6.79 9.15 -10.73
CA ARG A 185 6.56 10.43 -11.39
C ARG A 185 6.65 11.59 -10.39
N GLU A 186 5.94 11.49 -9.27
CA GLU A 186 5.94 12.56 -8.25
C GLU A 186 7.32 12.70 -7.57
N ALA A 187 8.08 11.60 -7.46
CA ALA A 187 9.42 11.60 -6.90
C ALA A 187 10.53 12.04 -7.89
N GLY A 188 10.22 12.17 -9.18
CA GLY A 188 11.19 12.52 -10.23
C GLY A 188 12.12 11.38 -10.64
N LEU A 189 11.63 10.14 -10.63
CA LEU A 189 12.38 8.89 -10.89
C LEU A 189 12.06 8.24 -12.24
#